data_AF-A0A6B9Z6T9-F1
#
_entry.id   AF-A0A6B9Z6T9-F1
#
_cell.length_a   1.000
_cell.length_b   1.000
_cell.length_c   1.000
_cell.angle_alpha   90.00
_cell.angle_beta   90.00
_cell.angle_gamma   90.00
#
_symmetry.space_group_name_H-M   'P 1'
#
loop_
_entity.id
_entity.type
_entity.pdbx_description
1 polymer ?
#
loop_
_entity_poly.entity_id
_entity_poly.type
_entity_poly.pdbx_seq_one_letter_code
_entity_poly.pdbx_strand_id
1 'polypeptide(L)'
;MKINEYEAGMLDTILDAFGNKDNLSREQILAMFDGDESLAHAIVEILVETGMVNAIMYTEEADLPMLIVREPKAVLLIKNGGFTAQFQSFQTTANSQADMDKLQRDNLQLQNEKMVYERSLREKDEKIRDLELRNKRFELLKNVLWLLGAVDIGLIFWIVKLINHAH
;
A
#
# COMPACT_ATOMS: atom_id res chain seq x y z
N MET A 1 16.76 18.03 -3.71
CA MET A 1 16.44 18.60 -5.02
C MET A 1 15.52 17.63 -5.76
N LYS A 2 14.39 18.09 -6.32
CA LYS A 2 13.47 17.22 -7.07
C LYS A 2 13.71 17.47 -8.56
N ILE A 3 14.53 16.62 -9.16
CA ILE A 3 14.77 16.58 -10.60
C ILE A 3 13.59 15.83 -11.24
N ASN A 4 13.01 16.37 -12.31
CA ASN A 4 11.98 15.67 -13.08
C ASN A 4 12.59 14.79 -14.20
N GLU A 5 11.79 13.97 -14.87
CA GLU A 5 12.29 13.03 -15.90
C GLU A 5 13.01 13.75 -17.05
N TYR A 6 12.48 14.90 -17.46
CA TYR A 6 13.02 15.69 -18.55
C TYR A 6 14.37 16.32 -18.19
N GLU A 7 14.47 16.91 -17.01
CA GLU A 7 15.72 17.44 -16.46
C GLU A 7 16.76 16.33 -16.27
N ALA A 8 16.37 15.14 -15.81
CA ALA A 8 17.27 13.99 -15.69
C ALA A 8 17.86 13.59 -17.05
N GLY A 9 17.03 13.55 -18.10
CA GLY A 9 17.50 13.29 -19.47
C GLY A 9 18.43 14.38 -20.00
N MET A 10 18.19 15.65 -19.67
CA MET A 10 19.07 16.76 -20.05
C MET A 10 20.44 16.70 -19.35
N LEU A 11 20.44 16.39 -18.05
CA LEU A 11 21.66 16.20 -17.27
C LEU A 11 22.49 15.04 -17.85
N ASP A 12 21.84 13.92 -18.18
CA ASP A 12 22.48 12.78 -18.81
C ASP A 12 23.03 13.13 -20.20
N THR A 13 22.31 13.96 -20.98
CA THR A 13 22.78 14.42 -22.29
C THR A 13 24.10 15.18 -22.20
N ILE A 14 24.24 16.10 -21.24
CA ILE A 14 25.52 16.81 -21.03
C ILE A 14 26.60 15.83 -20.58
N LEU A 15 26.29 14.95 -19.62
CA LEU A 15 27.25 13.99 -19.08
C LEU A 15 27.77 12.99 -20.13
N ASP A 16 26.90 12.54 -21.02
CA ASP A 16 27.26 11.66 -22.13
C ASP A 16 28.06 12.39 -23.21
N ALA A 17 27.81 13.68 -23.42
CA ALA A 17 28.53 14.46 -24.42
C ALA A 17 30.02 14.64 -24.11
N PHE A 18 30.44 14.49 -22.84
CA PHE A 18 31.85 14.37 -22.51
C PHE A 18 32.49 13.16 -23.21
N GLY A 19 31.78 12.02 -23.30
CA GLY A 19 32.31 10.78 -23.88
C GLY A 19 33.67 10.42 -23.28
N ASN A 20 34.70 10.42 -24.14
CA ASN A 20 36.10 10.16 -23.77
C ASN A 20 36.90 11.43 -23.40
N LYS A 21 36.29 12.61 -23.49
CA LYS A 21 36.90 13.88 -23.11
C LYS A 21 36.58 14.19 -21.65
N ASP A 22 37.44 14.96 -21.02
CA ASP A 22 37.26 15.39 -19.63
C ASP A 22 36.66 16.80 -19.53
N ASN A 23 36.50 17.50 -20.65
CA ASN A 23 35.97 18.85 -20.68
C ASN A 23 34.98 19.08 -21.83
N LEU A 24 34.10 20.07 -21.65
CA LEU A 24 33.20 20.60 -22.66
C LEU A 24 33.29 22.13 -22.67
N SER A 25 33.35 22.72 -23.87
CA SER A 25 33.31 24.17 -24.04
C SER A 25 31.89 24.70 -24.07
N ARG A 26 31.74 26.00 -23.79
CA ARG A 26 30.46 26.73 -23.85
C ARG A 26 29.71 26.51 -25.16
N GLU A 27 30.40 26.55 -26.30
CA GLU A 27 29.80 26.38 -27.63
C GLU A 27 29.24 24.97 -27.81
N GLN A 28 29.92 23.96 -27.27
CA GLN A 28 29.45 22.58 -27.33
C GLN A 28 28.20 22.42 -26.48
N ILE A 29 28.17 22.99 -25.28
CA ILE A 29 27.01 22.95 -24.39
C ILE A 29 25.83 23.66 -25.08
N LEU A 30 26.01 24.90 -25.55
CA LEU A 30 24.95 25.66 -26.23
C LEU A 30 24.39 24.93 -27.46
N ALA A 31 25.24 24.23 -28.21
CA ALA A 31 24.79 23.43 -29.35
C ALA A 31 23.86 22.27 -28.96
N MET A 32 23.94 21.75 -27.71
CA MET A 32 23.04 20.71 -27.21
C MET A 32 21.66 21.26 -26.81
N PHE A 33 21.57 22.56 -26.58
CA PHE A 33 20.34 23.25 -26.17
C PHE A 33 19.81 24.18 -27.26
N ASP A 34 20.17 23.96 -28.53
CA ASP A 34 19.74 24.78 -29.68
C ASP A 34 19.99 26.30 -29.48
N GLY A 35 21.03 26.65 -28.71
CA GLY A 35 21.36 28.04 -28.37
C GLY A 35 20.59 28.64 -27.19
N ASP A 36 19.75 27.88 -26.50
CA ASP A 36 19.08 28.32 -25.26
C ASP A 36 20.07 28.36 -24.09
N GLU A 37 20.66 29.55 -23.88
CA GLU A 37 21.64 29.77 -22.83
C GLU A 37 21.05 29.68 -21.42
N SER A 38 19.81 30.13 -21.22
CA SER A 38 19.16 30.10 -19.91
C SER A 38 18.92 28.67 -19.45
N LEU A 39 18.43 27.81 -20.34
CA LEU A 39 18.23 26.40 -20.06
C LEU A 39 19.56 25.67 -19.87
N ALA A 40 20.54 25.91 -20.74
CA ALA A 40 21.88 25.34 -20.61
C ALA A 40 22.53 25.72 -19.27
N HIS A 41 22.41 26.99 -18.86
CA HIS A 41 22.92 27.49 -17.59
C HIS A 41 22.27 26.77 -16.41
N ALA A 42 20.93 26.69 -16.40
CA ALA A 42 20.22 25.99 -15.34
C ALA A 42 20.67 24.52 -15.22
N ILE A 43 20.78 23.78 -16.32
CA ILE A 43 21.20 22.38 -16.27
C ILE A 43 22.67 22.24 -15.82
N VAL A 44 23.56 23.12 -16.28
CA VAL A 44 24.97 23.11 -15.85
C VAL A 44 25.12 23.47 -14.38
N GLU A 45 24.37 24.45 -13.88
CA GLU A 45 24.36 24.83 -12.47
C GLU A 45 24.00 23.63 -11.58
N ILE A 46 22.99 22.85 -11.98
CA ILE A 46 22.61 21.62 -11.29
C ILE A 46 23.77 20.61 -11.26
N LEU A 47 24.50 20.43 -12.37
CA LEU A 47 25.66 19.54 -12.42
C LEU A 47 26.81 20.03 -11.51
N VAL A 48 26.96 21.34 -11.37
CA VAL A 48 27.94 21.95 -10.47
C VAL A 48 27.53 21.77 -9.00
N GLU A 49 26.28 22.07 -8.65
CA GLU A 49 25.75 21.91 -7.29
C GLU A 49 25.80 20.45 -6.82
N THR A 50 25.53 19.51 -7.73
CA THR A 50 25.62 18.07 -7.45
C THR A 50 27.06 17.54 -7.47
N GLY A 51 28.04 18.38 -7.82
CA GLY A 51 29.46 18.02 -7.86
C GLY A 51 29.81 17.00 -8.94
N MET A 52 29.04 16.98 -10.02
CA MET A 52 29.26 16.12 -11.19
C MET A 52 30.20 16.77 -12.19
N VAL A 53 30.19 18.09 -12.27
CA VAL A 53 31.13 18.87 -13.08
C VAL A 53 31.68 20.03 -12.27
N ASN A 54 32.84 20.52 -12.69
CA ASN A 54 33.45 21.72 -12.17
C ASN A 54 33.43 22.79 -13.26
N ALA A 55 32.84 23.95 -12.95
CA ALA A 55 32.78 25.06 -13.87
C ALA A 55 34.05 25.89 -13.79
N ILE A 56 34.69 26.08 -14.94
CA ILE A 56 35.92 26.84 -15.10
C ILE A 56 35.63 28.08 -15.94
N MET A 57 36.09 29.23 -15.43
CA MET A 57 36.11 30.51 -16.13
C MET A 57 34.69 31.04 -16.43
N TYR A 58 34.18 31.84 -15.49
CA TYR A 58 33.02 32.70 -15.69
C TYR A 58 33.47 34.04 -16.25
N THR A 59 32.69 34.61 -17.14
CA THR A 59 32.86 35.97 -17.65
C THR A 59 31.71 36.83 -17.12
N GLU A 60 31.95 38.10 -16.81
CA GLU A 60 30.89 39.01 -16.34
C GLU A 60 29.74 39.19 -17.35
N GLU A 61 29.98 38.85 -18.62
CA GLU A 61 29.03 39.01 -19.73
C GLU A 61 28.21 37.75 -20.06
N ALA A 62 28.49 36.59 -19.44
CA ALA A 62 27.81 35.33 -19.77
C ALA A 62 27.52 34.49 -18.53
N ASP A 63 26.29 34.00 -18.43
CA ASP A 63 25.83 33.15 -17.32
C ASP A 63 26.41 31.73 -17.43
N LEU A 64 26.61 31.22 -18.66
CA LEU A 64 27.17 29.89 -18.88
C LEU A 64 28.71 29.90 -18.78
N PRO A 65 29.34 29.01 -18.00
CA PRO A 65 30.80 28.96 -17.88
C PRO A 65 31.45 28.63 -19.24
N MET A 66 32.64 29.18 -19.46
CA MET A 66 33.39 28.96 -20.71
C MET A 66 33.80 27.50 -20.90
N LEU A 67 34.09 26.82 -19.80
CA LEU A 67 34.51 25.42 -19.81
C LEU A 67 33.95 24.71 -18.59
N ILE A 68 33.47 23.49 -18.77
CA ILE A 68 33.16 22.59 -17.66
C ILE A 68 34.07 21.37 -17.73
N VAL A 69 34.49 20.87 -16.58
CA VAL A 69 35.32 19.68 -16.43
C VAL A 69 34.54 18.61 -15.70
N ARG A 70 34.55 17.38 -16.22
CA ARG A 70 33.85 16.25 -15.63
C ARG A 70 34.58 15.75 -14.39
N GLU A 71 33.86 15.62 -13.29
CA GLU A 71 34.40 15.03 -12.07
C GLU A 71 34.34 13.49 -12.13
N PRO A 72 35.25 12.76 -11.44
CA PRO A 72 35.22 11.30 -11.41
C PRO A 72 33.89 10.70 -10.92
N LYS A 73 33.16 11.43 -10.06
CA LYS A 73 31.83 11.04 -9.58
C LYS A 73 30.81 10.93 -10.70
N ALA A 74 30.87 11.81 -11.69
CA ALA A 74 29.98 11.74 -12.85
C ALA A 74 30.22 10.48 -13.68
N VAL A 75 31.47 10.04 -13.82
CA VAL A 75 31.79 8.78 -14.52
C VAL A 75 31.16 7.57 -13.82
N LEU A 76 31.19 7.55 -12.49
CA LEU A 76 30.53 6.51 -11.70
C LEU A 76 29.01 6.57 -11.85
N LEU A 77 28.44 7.79 -11.91
CA LEU A 77 27.00 7.99 -12.11
C LEU A 77 26.54 7.44 -13.48
N ILE A 78 27.24 7.81 -14.56
CA ILE A 78 26.93 7.35 -15.92
C ILE A 78 26.98 5.82 -15.99
N LYS A 79 28.00 5.19 -15.37
CA LYS A 79 28.10 3.72 -15.29
C LYS A 79 26.93 3.05 -14.58
N ASN A 80 26.26 3.77 -13.68
CA ASN A 80 25.09 3.30 -12.95
C ASN A 80 23.76 3.69 -13.64
N GLY A 81 23.80 4.16 -14.88
CA GLY A 81 22.61 4.52 -15.66
C GLY A 81 22.18 5.98 -15.55
N GLY A 82 23.03 6.86 -15.03
CA GLY A 82 22.81 8.31 -15.03
C GLY A 82 21.76 8.80 -14.02
N PHE A 83 21.35 10.05 -14.18
CA PHE A 83 20.27 10.66 -13.42
C PHE A 83 18.92 10.03 -13.74
N THR A 84 18.71 9.56 -14.98
CA THR A 84 17.46 8.90 -15.40
C THR A 84 17.22 7.61 -14.61
N ALA A 85 18.24 6.76 -14.44
CA ALA A 85 18.11 5.53 -13.64
C ALA A 85 17.87 5.83 -12.15
N GLN A 86 18.52 6.85 -11.61
CA GLN A 86 18.26 7.29 -10.23
C GLN A 86 16.83 7.78 -10.06
N PHE A 87 16.31 8.57 -10.99
CA PHE A 87 14.94 9.06 -10.96
C PHE A 87 13.92 7.90 -11.04
N GLN A 88 14.13 6.94 -11.95
CA GLN A 88 13.26 5.77 -12.07
C GLN A 88 13.26 4.89 -10.82
N SER A 89 14.43 4.66 -10.21
CA SER A 89 14.53 3.89 -8.97
C SER A 89 13.85 4.61 -7.80
N PHE A 90 13.96 5.94 -7.73
CA PHE A 90 13.27 6.75 -6.73
C PHE A 90 11.74 6.69 -6.91
N GLN A 91 11.24 6.86 -8.13
CA GLN A 91 9.80 6.71 -8.43
C GLN A 91 9.28 5.32 -8.07
N THR A 92 10.02 4.28 -8.46
CA THR A 92 9.64 2.89 -8.18
C THR A 92 9.57 2.65 -6.67
N THR A 93 10.56 3.14 -5.92
CA THR A 93 10.60 3.00 -4.46
C THR A 93 9.46 3.76 -3.79
N ALA A 94 9.18 4.98 -4.24
CA ALA A 94 8.09 5.80 -3.71
C ALA A 94 6.71 5.15 -3.94
N ASN A 95 6.49 4.60 -5.15
CA ASN A 95 5.26 3.88 -5.48
C ASN A 95 5.10 2.61 -4.65
N SER A 96 6.18 1.81 -4.52
CA SER A 96 6.18 0.61 -3.68
C SER A 96 5.88 0.92 -2.21
N GLN A 97 6.38 2.03 -1.67
CA GLN A 97 6.07 2.44 -0.31
C GLN A 97 4.60 2.83 -0.13
N ALA A 98 4.04 3.56 -1.10
CA ALA A 98 2.61 3.93 -1.08
C ALA A 98 1.70 2.69 -1.16
N ASP A 99 2.08 1.69 -1.97
CA ASP A 99 1.36 0.42 -2.07
C ASP A 99 1.44 -0.39 -0.78
N MET A 100 2.61 -0.43 -0.13
CA MET A 100 2.76 -1.11 1.17
C MET A 100 1.92 -0.47 2.27
N ASP A 101 1.88 0.86 2.34
CA ASP A 101 1.06 1.59 3.32
C ASP A 101 -0.45 1.36 3.09
N LYS A 102 -0.86 1.16 1.83
CA LYS A 102 -2.23 0.80 1.47
C LYS A 102 -2.54 -0.63 1.90
N LEU A 103 -1.68 -1.59 1.54
CA LEU A 103 -1.84 -3.00 1.93
C LEU A 103 -1.90 -3.18 3.45
N GLN A 104 -1.09 -2.44 4.21
CA GLN A 104 -1.12 -2.48 5.67
C GLN A 104 -2.45 -1.96 6.23
N ARG A 105 -2.98 -0.86 5.67
CA ARG A 105 -4.29 -0.33 6.04
C ARG A 105 -5.41 -1.32 5.74
N ASP A 106 -5.41 -1.90 4.55
CA ASP A 106 -6.42 -2.88 4.13
C ASP A 106 -6.39 -4.12 5.04
N ASN A 107 -5.21 -4.60 5.42
CA ASN A 107 -5.05 -5.75 6.31
C ASN A 107 -5.57 -5.46 7.74
N LEU A 108 -5.31 -4.25 8.27
CA LEU A 108 -5.87 -3.82 9.55
C LEU A 108 -7.40 -3.74 9.51
N GLN A 109 -7.97 -3.22 8.41
CA GLN A 109 -9.41 -3.16 8.24
C GLN A 109 -10.03 -4.57 8.20
N LEU A 110 -9.44 -5.48 7.42
CA LEU A 110 -9.90 -6.87 7.34
C LEU A 110 -9.81 -7.60 8.68
N GLN A 111 -8.77 -7.35 9.48
CA GLN A 111 -8.68 -7.90 10.83
C GLN A 111 -9.79 -7.37 11.74
N ASN A 112 -10.12 -6.08 11.66
CA ASN A 112 -11.22 -5.49 12.43
C ASN A 112 -12.57 -6.08 12.00
N GLU A 113 -12.82 -6.19 10.70
CA GLU A 113 -14.04 -6.82 10.17
C GLU A 113 -14.15 -8.27 10.63
N LYS A 114 -13.05 -9.04 10.56
CA LYS A 114 -13.00 -10.42 11.06
C LYS A 114 -13.37 -10.50 12.55
N MET A 115 -12.82 -9.61 13.38
CA MET A 115 -13.17 -9.58 14.82
C MET A 115 -14.65 -9.29 15.05
N VAL A 116 -15.25 -8.40 14.25
CA VAL A 116 -16.70 -8.10 14.33
C VAL A 116 -17.53 -9.31 13.93
N TYR A 117 -17.16 -9.99 12.84
CA TYR A 117 -17.86 -11.20 12.41
C TYR A 117 -17.74 -12.34 13.42
N GLU A 118 -16.56 -12.56 14.00
CA GLU A 118 -16.36 -13.58 15.03
C GLU A 118 -17.18 -13.31 16.29
N ARG A 119 -17.30 -12.04 16.71
CA ARG A 119 -18.20 -11.66 17.82
C ARG A 119 -19.66 -11.93 17.47
N SER A 120 -20.10 -11.56 16.27
CA SER A 120 -21.48 -11.82 15.83
C SER A 120 -21.79 -13.31 15.76
N LEU A 121 -20.83 -14.14 15.33
CA LEU A 121 -20.98 -15.59 15.33
C LEU A 121 -21.13 -16.14 16.74
N ARG A 122 -20.30 -15.71 17.70
CA ARG A 122 -20.43 -16.11 19.10
C ARG A 122 -21.80 -15.72 19.68
N GLU A 123 -22.27 -14.51 19.42
CA GLU A 123 -23.58 -14.05 19.88
C GLU A 123 -24.72 -14.90 19.28
N LYS A 124 -24.62 -15.26 18.01
CA LYS A 124 -25.60 -16.15 17.35
C LYS A 124 -25.56 -17.56 17.94
N ASP A 125 -24.38 -18.11 18.19
CA ASP A 125 -24.23 -19.44 18.82
C ASP A 125 -24.79 -19.48 20.24
N GLU A 126 -24.64 -18.39 21.01
CA GLU A 126 -25.25 -18.26 22.34
C GLU A 126 -26.78 -18.20 22.25
N LYS A 127 -27.33 -17.45 21.31
CA LYS A 127 -28.79 -17.41 21.07
C LYS A 127 -29.33 -18.77 20.65
N ILE A 128 -28.61 -19.51 19.80
CA ILE A 128 -28.99 -20.87 19.39
C ILE A 128 -29.02 -21.79 20.62
N ARG A 129 -27.99 -21.75 21.47
CA ARG A 129 -27.96 -22.55 22.70
C ARG A 129 -29.09 -22.20 23.67
N ASP A 130 -29.42 -20.92 23.85
CA ASP A 130 -30.55 -20.51 24.69
C ASP A 130 -31.88 -21.03 24.13
N LEU A 131 -32.09 -20.93 22.81
CA LEU A 131 -33.28 -21.45 22.15
C LEU A 131 -33.38 -22.98 22.27
N GLU A 132 -32.28 -23.72 22.09
CA GLU A 132 -32.24 -25.17 22.29
C GLU A 132 -32.61 -25.56 23.73
N LEU A 133 -32.08 -24.84 24.73
CA LEU A 133 -32.41 -25.08 26.14
C LEU A 133 -33.89 -24.80 26.43
N ARG A 134 -34.45 -23.71 25.89
CA ARG A 134 -35.88 -23.41 26.01
C ARG A 134 -36.71 -24.49 25.34
N ASN A 135 -36.33 -24.94 24.15
CA ASN A 135 -37.08 -25.95 23.43
C ASN A 135 -37.08 -27.30 24.19
N LYS A 136 -35.93 -27.71 24.74
CA LYS A 136 -35.85 -28.89 25.63
C LYS A 136 -36.75 -28.77 26.85
N ARG A 137 -36.82 -27.59 27.49
CA ARG A 137 -37.74 -27.35 28.61
C ARG A 137 -39.20 -27.50 28.18
N PHE A 138 -39.57 -26.99 27.02
CA PHE A 138 -40.93 -27.16 26.48
C PHE A 138 -41.24 -28.63 26.18
N GLU A 139 -40.31 -29.40 25.63
CA GLU A 139 -40.49 -30.84 25.41
C GLU A 139 -40.69 -31.59 26.71
N LEU A 140 -39.90 -31.30 27.75
CA LEU A 140 -40.09 -31.89 29.08
C LEU A 140 -41.46 -31.56 29.66
N LEU A 141 -41.90 -30.31 29.56
CA LEU A 141 -43.24 -29.91 30.02
C LEU A 141 -44.35 -30.63 29.27
N LYS A 142 -44.24 -30.76 27.95
CA LYS A 142 -45.20 -31.53 27.13
C LYS A 142 -45.26 -32.99 27.57
N ASN A 143 -44.10 -33.62 27.82
CA ASN A 143 -44.03 -35.01 28.26
C ASN A 143 -44.66 -35.20 29.65
N VAL A 144 -44.40 -34.29 30.59
CA VAL A 144 -45.02 -34.31 31.92
C VAL A 144 -46.55 -34.14 31.82
N LEU A 145 -47.02 -33.21 31.00
CA LEU A 145 -48.45 -33.00 30.79
C LEU A 145 -49.14 -34.24 30.21
N TRP A 146 -48.49 -34.89 29.23
CA TRP A 146 -48.97 -36.16 28.67
C TRP A 146 -49.05 -37.27 29.72
N LEU A 147 -48.05 -37.38 30.60
CA LEU A 147 -48.04 -38.36 31.69
C LEU A 147 -49.16 -38.12 32.69
N LEU A 148 -49.40 -36.88 33.11
CA LEU A 148 -50.49 -36.52 34.01
C LEU A 148 -51.85 -36.89 33.40
N GLY A 149 -52.07 -36.53 32.12
CA GLY A 149 -53.30 -36.90 31.42
C GLY A 149 -53.52 -38.41 31.31
N ALA A 150 -52.45 -39.19 31.10
CA ALA A 150 -52.54 -40.65 31.08
C ALA A 150 -52.91 -41.24 32.45
N VAL A 151 -52.40 -40.68 33.54
CA VAL A 151 -52.75 -41.10 34.92
C VAL A 151 -54.22 -40.82 35.21
N ASP A 152 -54.72 -39.64 34.86
CA ASP A 152 -56.12 -39.25 35.08
C ASP A 152 -57.08 -40.18 34.32
N ILE A 153 -56.77 -40.50 33.06
CA ILE A 153 -57.56 -41.47 32.26
C ILE A 153 -57.56 -42.86 32.92
N GLY A 154 -56.39 -43.32 33.40
CA GLY A 154 -56.27 -44.59 34.10
C GLY A 154 -57.09 -44.66 35.39
N LEU A 155 -57.11 -43.57 36.17
CA LEU A 155 -57.92 -43.46 37.39
C LEU A 155 -59.42 -43.50 37.08
N ILE A 156 -59.87 -42.74 36.07
CA ILE A 156 -61.27 -42.75 35.64
C ILE A 156 -61.68 -44.17 35.21
N PHE A 157 -60.87 -44.85 34.41
CA PHE A 157 -61.13 -46.21 33.96
C PHE A 157 -61.23 -47.19 35.15
N TRP A 158 -60.34 -47.06 36.14
CA TRP A 158 -60.37 -47.90 37.34
C TRP A 158 -61.65 -47.68 38.16
N ILE A 159 -62.07 -46.42 38.36
CA ILE A 159 -63.31 -46.09 39.07
C ILE A 159 -64.54 -46.66 38.35
N VAL A 160 -64.64 -46.50 37.03
CA VAL A 160 -65.76 -47.05 36.24
C VAL A 160 -65.82 -48.57 36.34
N LYS A 161 -64.67 -49.25 36.28
CA LYS A 161 -64.59 -50.71 36.43
C LYS A 161 -65.08 -51.17 37.81
N LEU A 162 -64.74 -50.42 38.85
CA LEU A 162 -65.10 -50.74 40.24
C LEU A 162 -66.61 -50.62 40.48
N ILE A 163 -67.24 -49.57 39.91
CA ILE A 163 -68.69 -49.38 39.95
C ILE A 163 -69.41 -50.52 39.22
N ASN A 164 -68.95 -50.91 38.02
CA ASN A 164 -69.57 -51.98 37.24
C ASN A 164 -69.45 -53.38 37.87
N HIS A 165 -68.52 -53.62 38.79
CA HIS A 165 -68.41 -54.89 39.52
C HIS A 165 -69.25 -54.94 40.80
N ALA A 166 -69.71 -53.79 41.30
CA ALA A 166 -70.49 -53.69 42.54
C ALA A 166 -72.01 -53.81 42.31
N HIS A 167 -72.45 -53.83 41.04
CA HIS A 167 -73.83 -54.01 40.60
C HIS A 167 -74.05 -55.40 40.00
#